data_AF-A0A534C479-F1
#
_entry.id   AF-A0A534C479-F1
#
_cell.length_a   1.000
_cell.length_b   1.000
_cell.length_c   1.000
_cell.angle_alpha   90.00
_cell.angle_beta   90.00
_cell.angle_gamma   90.00
#
_symmetry.space_group_name_H-M   'P 1'
#
loop_
_entity.id
_entity.type
_entity.pdbx_description
1 polymer ?
#
loop_
_entity_poly.entity_id
_entity_poly.type
_entity_poly.pdbx_seq_one_letter_code
_entity_poly.pdbx_strand_id
1 'polypeptide(L)'
;LEAMLRIRDCLDEGKFVGMLADRTMADAPAQIVNFLGRAALFPSGPMRAAAALRRPVIFMTGLYRGGNHYHVAFRQIADFSQPAPAGREAAVRDAIAHYVALLETYCRGDPYNWFNFYDFWHGADARNEAAPGAGG
;
A
#
# COMPACT_ATOMS: atom_id res chain seq x y z
N LEU A 1 -3.60 -2.37 19.84
CA LEU A 1 -2.85 -1.31 20.56
C LEU A 1 -1.39 -1.71 20.78
N GLU A 2 -1.11 -2.86 21.40
CA GLU A 2 0.27 -3.33 21.64
C GLU A 2 1.18 -3.36 20.40
N ALA A 3 0.67 -3.85 19.26
CA ALA A 3 1.43 -3.87 18.02
C ALA A 3 1.88 -2.46 17.57
N MET A 4 1.01 -1.44 17.72
CA MET A 4 1.35 -0.06 17.37
C MET A 4 2.40 0.54 18.31
N LEU A 5 2.38 0.18 19.60
CA LEU A 5 3.41 0.58 20.55
C LEU A 5 4.76 -0.02 20.15
N ARG A 6 4.81 -1.34 19.86
CA ARG A 6 6.03 -2.00 19.40
C ARG A 6 6.57 -1.42 18.09
N ILE A 7 5.70 -1.10 17.14
CA ILE A 7 6.10 -0.44 15.88
C ILE A 7 6.73 0.92 16.20
N ARG A 8 6.11 1.72 17.08
CA ARG A 8 6.65 3.02 17.48
C ARG A 8 8.02 2.87 18.14
N ASP A 9 8.14 2.02 19.14
CA ASP A 9 9.38 1.84 19.91
C ASP A 9 10.52 1.37 18.98
N CYS A 10 10.23 0.45 18.06
CA CYS A 10 11.18 0.03 17.01
C CYS A 10 11.66 1.21 16.14
N LEU A 11 10.74 2.07 15.70
CA LEU A 11 11.05 3.23 14.86
C LEU A 11 11.79 4.33 15.64
N ASP A 12 11.49 4.51 16.92
CA ASP A 12 12.20 5.43 17.82
C ASP A 12 13.66 5.00 18.05
N GLU A 13 13.93 3.70 18.03
CA GLU A 13 15.29 3.14 18.07
C GLU A 13 16.04 3.23 16.72
N GLY A 14 15.47 3.89 15.71
CA GLY A 14 16.09 4.05 14.39
C GLY A 14 16.05 2.80 13.51
N LYS A 15 15.20 1.81 13.85
CA LYS A 15 15.02 0.59 13.06
C LYS A 15 13.94 0.77 11.99
N PHE A 16 13.91 -0.17 11.05
CA PHE A 16 12.89 -0.25 10.01
C PHE A 16 11.78 -1.25 10.38
N VAL A 17 10.55 -0.92 10.00
CA VAL A 17 9.40 -1.83 10.07
C VAL A 17 8.91 -2.10 8.64
N GLY A 18 8.93 -3.37 8.24
CA GLY A 18 8.40 -3.82 6.96
C GLY A 18 6.96 -4.29 7.08
N MET A 19 6.12 -3.96 6.09
CA MET A 19 4.74 -4.43 5.98
C MET A 19 4.42 -4.76 4.53
N LEU A 20 3.67 -5.84 4.30
CA LEU A 20 3.10 -6.13 2.99
C LEU A 20 1.83 -5.30 2.81
N ALA A 21 1.87 -4.31 1.91
CA ALA A 21 0.78 -3.36 1.69
C ALA A 21 -0.14 -3.74 0.50
N ASP A 22 0.05 -4.93 -0.10
CA ASP A 22 -0.80 -5.48 -1.15
C ASP A 22 -1.67 -6.65 -0.64
N ARG A 23 -1.58 -7.04 0.63
CA ARG A 23 -2.37 -8.15 1.19
C ARG A 23 -3.52 -7.62 2.04
N THR A 24 -4.74 -7.69 1.51
CA THR A 24 -5.96 -7.30 2.24
C THR A 24 -6.50 -8.49 3.03
N MET A 25 -6.70 -8.31 4.33
CA MET A 25 -7.44 -9.27 5.17
C MET A 25 -8.94 -8.98 5.06
N ALA A 26 -9.78 -10.02 5.15
CA ALA A 26 -11.22 -9.84 5.27
C ALA A 26 -11.52 -8.88 6.45
N ASP A 27 -12.44 -7.93 6.22
CA ASP A 27 -12.90 -6.90 7.16
C ASP A 27 -11.92 -5.79 7.54
N ALA A 28 -10.68 -5.79 7.03
CA ALA A 28 -9.75 -4.70 7.27
C ALA A 28 -10.15 -3.42 6.50
N PRO A 29 -9.96 -2.21 7.08
CA PRO A 29 -10.20 -0.97 6.38
C PRO A 29 -9.35 -0.87 5.10
N ALA A 30 -10.00 -0.75 3.95
CA ALA A 30 -9.38 -0.72 2.64
C ALA A 30 -9.88 0.44 1.78
N GLN A 31 -9.07 0.84 0.81
CA GLN A 31 -9.40 1.83 -0.21
C GLN A 31 -9.50 1.13 -1.56
N ILE A 32 -10.54 1.47 -2.32
CA ILE A 32 -10.66 1.05 -3.72
C ILE A 32 -9.76 1.94 -4.57
N VAL A 33 -8.86 1.33 -5.33
CA VAL A 33 -7.97 2.01 -6.28
C VAL A 33 -7.94 1.21 -7.58
N ASN A 34 -7.88 1.88 -8.72
CA ASN A 34 -7.64 1.18 -9.99
C ASN A 34 -6.23 0.59 -10.00
N PHE A 35 -6.13 -0.71 -10.28
CA PHE A 35 -4.86 -1.43 -10.33
C PHE A 35 -4.88 -2.44 -11.48
N LEU A 36 -3.90 -2.32 -12.37
CA LEU A 36 -3.78 -3.10 -13.60
C LEU A 36 -5.05 -3.06 -14.48
N GLY A 37 -5.77 -1.94 -14.44
CA GLY A 37 -6.98 -1.70 -15.25
C GLY A 37 -8.29 -2.18 -14.62
N ARG A 38 -8.28 -2.65 -13.37
CA ARG A 38 -9.48 -3.05 -12.64
C ARG A 38 -9.47 -2.49 -11.21
N ALA A 39 -10.65 -2.15 -10.68
CA ALA A 39 -10.79 -1.69 -9.29
C ALA A 39 -10.38 -2.79 -8.29
N ALA A 40 -9.46 -2.48 -7.39
CA ALA A 40 -8.96 -3.41 -6.37
C ALA A 40 -8.97 -2.78 -4.97
N LEU A 41 -9.06 -3.61 -3.93
CA LEU A 41 -9.03 -3.19 -2.53
C LEU A 41 -7.60 -3.24 -1.98
N PHE A 42 -7.07 -2.08 -1.60
CA PHE A 42 -5.78 -1.96 -0.93
C PHE A 42 -5.94 -1.67 0.56
N PRO A 43 -5.19 -2.34 1.45
CA PRO A 43 -5.31 -2.15 2.87
C PRO A 43 -4.80 -0.76 3.27
N SER A 44 -5.60 -0.03 4.05
CA SER A 44 -5.20 1.31 4.53
C SER A 44 -4.37 1.27 5.82
N GLY A 45 -4.30 0.11 6.49
CA GLY A 45 -3.62 -0.10 7.77
C GLY A 45 -2.18 0.42 7.80
N PRO A 46 -1.29 0.03 6.86
CA PRO A 46 0.11 0.47 6.86
C PRO A 46 0.27 2.00 6.80
N MET A 47 -0.44 2.66 5.87
CA MET A 47 -0.36 4.12 5.70
C MET A 47 -1.01 4.86 6.89
N ARG A 48 -2.11 4.34 7.44
CA ARG A 48 -2.73 4.89 8.67
C ARG A 48 -1.80 4.77 9.87
N ALA A 49 -1.12 3.65 10.03
CA ALA A 49 -0.16 3.43 11.10
C ALA A 49 1.01 4.42 10.99
N ALA A 50 1.60 4.56 9.79
CA ALA A 50 2.66 5.53 9.56
C ALA A 50 2.22 6.98 9.80
N ALA A 51 1.02 7.35 9.35
CA ALA A 51 0.46 8.68 9.58
C ALA A 51 0.17 8.97 11.07
N ALA A 52 -0.33 7.98 11.81
CA ALA A 52 -0.56 8.11 13.25
C ALA A 52 0.76 8.24 14.05
N LEU A 53 1.81 7.57 13.58
CA LEU A 53 3.15 7.62 14.19
C LEU A 53 4.03 8.76 13.66
N ARG A 54 3.53 9.53 12.69
CA ARG A 54 4.24 10.62 11.99
C ARG A 54 5.58 10.18 11.39
N ARG A 55 5.55 9.10 10.61
CA ARG A 55 6.76 8.49 10.03
C ARG A 55 6.75 8.55 8.50
N PRO A 56 7.93 8.69 7.86
CA PRO A 56 8.03 8.54 6.42
C PRO A 56 7.77 7.08 6.01
N VAL A 57 7.28 6.90 4.79
CA VAL A 57 6.98 5.60 4.20
C VAL A 57 7.74 5.45 2.90
N ILE A 58 8.49 4.36 2.78
CA ILE A 58 9.28 4.01 1.60
C ILE A 58 8.70 2.73 1.00
N PHE A 59 8.39 2.77 -0.29
CA PHE A 59 8.17 1.58 -1.11
C PHE A 59 9.50 0.86 -1.31
N MET A 60 9.51 -0.46 -1.14
CA MET A 60 10.65 -1.31 -1.47
C MET A 60 10.16 -2.51 -2.27
N THR A 61 10.87 -2.84 -3.35
CA THR A 61 10.66 -4.07 -4.11
C THR A 61 12.00 -4.69 -4.49
N GLY A 62 12.05 -6.02 -4.54
CA GLY A 62 13.18 -6.78 -5.07
C GLY A 62 12.74 -7.49 -6.35
N LEU A 63 13.46 -7.24 -7.44
CA LEU A 63 13.17 -7.79 -8.75
C LEU A 63 14.24 -8.83 -9.08
N TYR A 64 13.85 -10.09 -9.20
CA TYR A 64 14.72 -11.17 -9.63
C TYR A 64 15.09 -11.00 -11.11
N ARG A 65 16.39 -11.08 -11.39
CA ARG A 65 16.97 -10.90 -12.73
C ARG A 65 17.63 -12.16 -13.28
N GLY A 66 17.44 -13.31 -12.64
CA GLY A 66 18.10 -14.56 -13.02
C GLY A 66 19.45 -14.74 -12.32
N GLY A 67 19.90 -15.99 -12.18
CA GLY A 67 21.27 -16.31 -11.73
C GLY A 67 21.64 -15.73 -10.36
N ASN A 68 20.71 -15.70 -9.41
CA ASN A 68 20.87 -15.06 -8.09
C ASN A 68 21.14 -13.53 -8.12
N HIS A 69 20.81 -12.86 -9.22
CA HIS A 69 20.86 -11.40 -9.30
C HIS A 69 19.51 -10.75 -8.99
N TYR A 70 19.55 -9.68 -8.21
CA TYR A 70 18.36 -8.92 -7.79
C TYR A 70 18.58 -7.42 -7.98
N HIS A 71 17.58 -6.72 -8.49
CA HIS A 71 17.51 -5.27 -8.44
C HIS A 71 16.55 -4.88 -7.31
N VAL A 72 17.07 -4.21 -6.29
CA VAL A 72 16.25 -3.63 -5.23
C VAL A 72 15.98 -2.16 -5.52
N ALA A 73 14.71 -1.78 -5.56
CA ALA A 73 14.30 -0.40 -5.78
C ALA A 73 13.58 0.17 -4.57
N PHE A 74 13.95 1.39 -4.20
CA PHE A 74 13.32 2.16 -3.13
C PHE A 74 12.70 3.44 -3.69
N ARG A 75 11.50 3.80 -3.24
CA ARG A 75 10.84 5.07 -3.60
C ARG A 75 10.10 5.61 -2.38
N GLN A 76 10.19 6.91 -2.12
CA GLN A 76 9.39 7.51 -1.07
C GLN A 76 7.91 7.53 -1.50
N ILE A 77 7.03 6.99 -0.67
CA ILE A 77 5.58 7.02 -0.88
C ILE A 77 5.01 8.32 -0.30
N ALA A 78 5.34 8.60 0.96
CA ALA A 78 4.86 9.77 1.69
C ALA A 78 5.81 10.10 2.85
N ASP A 79 5.78 11.36 3.29
CA ASP A 79 6.35 11.77 4.57
C ASP A 79 5.25 12.34 5.46
N PHE A 80 4.93 11.61 6.55
CA PHE A 80 3.93 12.03 7.53
C PHE A 80 4.53 12.73 8.74
N SER A 81 5.82 13.07 8.72
CA SER A 81 6.49 13.77 9.82
C SER A 81 5.84 15.11 10.14
N GLN A 82 5.25 15.76 9.13
CA GLN A 82 4.52 17.02 9.25
C GLN A 82 3.02 16.85 8.98
N PRO A 83 2.16 17.69 9.59
CA PRO A 83 0.74 17.72 9.26
C PRO A 83 0.52 18.07 7.78
N ALA A 84 -0.34 17.32 7.10
CA ALA A 84 -0.75 17.65 5.74
C ALA A 84 -1.83 18.76 5.76
N PRO A 85 -1.74 19.80 4.89
CA PRO A 85 -2.74 20.87 4.83
C PRO A 85 -4.17 20.37 4.58
N ALA A 86 -4.33 19.34 3.75
CA ALA A 86 -5.62 18.71 3.45
C ALA A 86 -6.10 17.72 4.55
N GLY A 87 -5.34 17.58 5.63
CA GLY A 87 -5.62 16.67 6.74
C GLY A 87 -5.07 15.26 6.54
N ARG A 88 -4.99 14.53 7.66
CA ARG A 88 -4.36 13.20 7.73
C ARG A 88 -5.02 12.17 6.83
N GLU A 89 -6.36 12.15 6.79
CA GLU A 89 -7.10 11.16 6.01
C GLU A 89 -6.91 11.35 4.49
N ALA A 90 -6.81 12.59 4.01
CA ALA A 90 -6.48 12.86 2.62
C ALA A 90 -5.06 12.39 2.29
N ALA A 91 -4.08 12.73 3.11
CA ALA A 91 -2.69 12.31 2.92
C ALA A 91 -2.53 10.77 2.93
N VAL A 92 -3.31 10.06 3.76
CA VAL A 92 -3.34 8.59 3.75
C VAL A 92 -3.89 8.06 2.41
N ARG A 93 -4.97 8.65 1.88
CA ARG A 93 -5.53 8.21 0.59
C ARG A 93 -4.57 8.44 -0.56
N ASP A 94 -3.89 9.57 -0.58
CA ASP A 94 -2.89 9.92 -1.59
C ASP A 94 -1.68 8.99 -1.52
N ALA A 95 -1.21 8.67 -0.30
CA ALA A 95 -0.12 7.72 -0.09
C ALA A 95 -0.49 6.31 -0.58
N ILE A 96 -1.73 5.85 -0.37
CA ILE A 96 -2.20 4.56 -0.89
C ILE A 96 -2.23 4.60 -2.42
N ALA A 97 -2.78 5.67 -3.03
CA ALA A 97 -2.80 5.80 -4.49
C ALA A 97 -1.38 5.80 -5.10
N HIS A 98 -0.43 6.50 -4.46
CA HIS A 98 0.96 6.52 -4.90
C HIS A 98 1.63 5.14 -4.77
N TYR A 99 1.40 4.43 -3.66
CA TYR A 99 1.85 3.04 -3.49
C TYR A 99 1.34 2.14 -4.61
N VAL A 100 0.04 2.21 -4.94
CA VAL A 100 -0.58 1.40 -6.00
C VAL A 100 0.04 1.71 -7.37
N ALA A 101 0.27 2.98 -7.68
CA ALA A 101 0.91 3.39 -8.93
C ALA A 101 2.34 2.84 -9.07
N LEU A 102 3.11 2.84 -7.98
CA LEU A 102 4.44 2.25 -7.95
C LEU A 102 4.39 0.73 -8.14
N LEU A 103 3.52 0.05 -7.40
CA LEU A 103 3.31 -1.39 -7.54
C LEU A 103 2.92 -1.74 -8.98
N GLU A 104 1.97 -1.02 -9.56
CA GLU A 104 1.53 -1.23 -10.94
C GLU A 104 2.66 -1.06 -11.95
N THR A 105 3.51 -0.04 -11.76
CA THR A 105 4.69 0.18 -12.61
C THR A 105 5.61 -1.04 -12.62
N TYR A 106 5.91 -1.61 -11.45
CA TYR A 106 6.76 -2.79 -11.35
C TYR A 106 6.07 -4.07 -11.80
N CYS A 107 4.76 -4.25 -11.55
CA CYS A 107 4.00 -5.38 -12.08
C CYS A 107 3.95 -5.38 -13.61
N ARG A 108 3.85 -4.21 -14.25
CA ARG A 108 3.85 -4.12 -15.71
C ARG A 108 5.23 -4.36 -16.32
N GLY A 109 6.29 -3.85 -15.68
CA GLY A 109 7.67 -4.04 -16.15
C GLY A 109 8.20 -5.46 -15.90
N ASP A 110 7.79 -6.08 -14.80
CA ASP A 110 8.32 -7.34 -14.29
C ASP A 110 7.19 -8.26 -13.76
N PRO A 111 6.27 -8.71 -14.63
CA PRO A 111 5.02 -9.38 -14.20
C PRO A 111 5.27 -10.67 -13.40
N TYR A 112 6.32 -11.42 -13.72
CA TYR A 112 6.65 -12.67 -13.01
C TYR A 112 7.28 -12.44 -11.63
N ASN A 113 7.62 -11.21 -11.27
CA ASN A 113 8.17 -10.87 -9.95
C ASN A 113 7.08 -10.52 -8.93
N TRP A 114 5.83 -10.38 -9.37
CA TRP A 114 4.72 -10.19 -8.46
C TRP A 114 4.06 -11.54 -8.14
N PHE A 115 4.48 -12.12 -7.01
CA PHE A 115 4.00 -13.42 -6.53
C PHE A 115 2.59 -13.33 -5.94
N ASN A 116 1.58 -13.24 -6.81
CA ASN A 116 0.17 -13.24 -6.42
C ASN A 116 -0.51 -14.55 -6.83
N PHE A 117 -0.85 -15.38 -5.84
CA PHE A 117 -1.45 -16.72 -6.03
C PHE A 117 -2.90 -16.81 -5.55
N TYR A 118 -3.55 -15.67 -5.31
CA TYR A 118 -4.94 -15.59 -4.86
C TYR A 118 -5.72 -14.56 -5.69
N ASP A 119 -7.06 -14.60 -5.58
CA ASP A 119 -7.93 -13.63 -6.24
C ASP A 119 -7.80 -12.26 -5.56
N PHE A 120 -6.89 -11.43 -6.10
CA PHE A 120 -6.56 -10.12 -5.56
C PHE A 120 -7.72 -9.11 -5.69
N TRP A 121 -8.60 -9.31 -6.66
CA TRP A 121 -9.70 -8.40 -6.96
C TRP A 121 -10.98 -8.76 -6.20
N HIS A 122 -10.98 -9.87 -5.48
CA HIS A 122 -12.12 -10.32 -4.70
C HIS A 122 -12.63 -9.23 -3.74
N GLY A 123 -13.95 -9.05 -3.69
CA GLY A 123 -14.61 -8.06 -2.84
C GLY A 123 -14.56 -6.62 -3.36
N ALA A 124 -13.63 -6.26 -4.26
CA ALA A 124 -13.68 -4.99 -4.96
C ALA A 124 -14.85 -4.97 -5.95
N ASP A 125 -15.05 -6.06 -6.69
CA ASP A 125 -16.18 -6.23 -7.61
C ASP A 125 -17.53 -6.14 -6.88
N ALA A 126 -17.68 -6.86 -5.76
CA ALA A 126 -18.90 -6.85 -4.96
C ALA A 126 -19.24 -5.46 -4.39
N ARG A 127 -18.22 -4.65 -4.06
CA ARG A 127 -18.40 -3.26 -3.60
C ARG A 127 -18.64 -2.28 -4.76
N ASN A 128 -18.13 -2.57 -5.95
CA ASN A 128 -18.40 -1.80 -7.15
C ASN A 128 -19.82 -2.02 -7.66
N GLU A 129 -20.35 -3.25 -7.58
CA GLU A 129 -21.74 -3.59 -7.91
C GLU A 129 -22.74 -3.02 -6.90
N ALA A 130 -22.35 -2.90 -5.62
CA ALA A 130 -23.17 -2.30 -4.57
C ALA A 130 -23.23 -0.76 -4.60
N ALA A 131 -22.47 -0.10 -5.49
CA ALA A 131 -22.59 1.33 -5.76
C ALA A 131 -23.53 1.51 -6.98
N PRO A 132 -24.83 1.80 -6.79
CA PRO A 132 -25.72 2.01 -7.92
C PRO A 132 -25.30 3.28 -8.66
N GLY A 133 -25.36 3.21 -9.99
CA GLY A 133 -24.81 4.17 -10.93
C GLY A 133 -25.00 5.64 -10.56
N ALA A 134 -23.88 6.34 -10.42
CA ALA A 134 -23.84 7.76 -10.69
C ALA A 134 -23.77 7.98 -12.21
N GLY A 135 -24.94 7.97 -12.85
CA GLY A 135 -25.23 8.72 -14.07
C GLY A 135 -24.74 8.16 -15.41
N GLY A 136 -25.71 7.94 -16.30
CA GLY A 136 -25.57 7.64 -17.73
C GLY A 136 -26.91 7.25 -18.32
#